data_AF-A0AAQ1KFR1-F1
#
_entry.id   AF-A0AAQ1KFR1-F1
#
_cell.length_a   1.000
_cell.length_b   1.000
_cell.length_c   1.000
_cell.angle_alpha   90.00
_cell.angle_beta   90.00
_cell.angle_gamma   90.00
#
_symmetry.space_group_name_H-M   'P 1'
#
loop_
_entity.id
_entity.type
_entity.pdbx_description
1 polymer ?
#
loop_
_entity_poly.entity_id
_entity_poly.type
_entity_poly.pdbx_seq_one_letter_code
_entity_poly.pdbx_strand_id
1 'polypeptide(L)'
;MPSKKLADKQQRAEHVNQAIRIIADHGRRFFFNQAQQRYACMQVDERGRIWFIDDYSGKRIYTHPTTWGGRWRGFSHGGTLRDLVCLFRDYIRTGKKLHPFYLGPERARLSDGNIWGYEVDQMAAVRRLASALPVFAQIEAAA
;
A
#
# COMPACT_ATOMS: atom_id res chain seq x y z
N MET A 1 9.16 12.04 24.26
CA MET A 1 9.76 11.62 22.98
C MET A 1 9.31 10.20 22.66
N PRO A 2 8.87 9.90 21.43
CA PRO A 2 8.51 8.53 21.04
C PRO A 2 9.73 7.61 21.17
N SER A 3 9.51 6.34 21.54
CA SER A 3 10.59 5.36 21.55
C SER A 3 11.21 5.20 20.16
N LYS A 4 12.51 4.88 20.06
CA LYS A 4 13.19 4.66 18.76
C LYS A 4 12.42 3.69 17.84
N LYS A 5 11.90 2.60 18.41
CA LYS A 5 11.05 1.63 17.67
C LYS A 5 9.74 2.23 17.15
N LEU A 6 9.14 3.17 17.86
CA LEU A 6 7.92 3.85 17.41
C LEU A 6 8.24 4.83 16.28
N ALA A 7 9.29 5.64 16.43
CA ALA A 7 9.73 6.56 15.39
C ALA A 7 10.06 5.81 14.08
N ASP A 8 10.76 4.68 14.16
CA ASP A 8 11.07 3.85 12.99
C ASP A 8 9.81 3.35 12.27
N LYS A 9 8.75 2.99 13.02
CA LYS A 9 7.48 2.58 12.43
C LYS A 9 6.76 3.75 11.76
N GLN A 10 6.77 4.93 12.38
CA GLN A 10 6.17 6.14 11.81
C GLN A 10 6.87 6.52 10.51
N GLN A 11 8.21 6.49 10.48
CA GLN A 11 8.98 6.73 9.26
C GLN A 11 8.64 5.73 8.15
N ARG A 12 8.52 4.44 8.48
CA ARG A 12 8.11 3.43 7.49
C ARG A 12 6.68 3.63 7.00
N ALA A 13 5.78 4.14 7.85
CA ALA A 13 4.43 4.47 7.42
C ALA A 13 4.42 5.65 6.42
N GLU A 14 5.31 6.62 6.57
CA GLU A 14 5.50 7.69 5.59
C GLU A 14 5.98 7.15 4.24
N HIS A 15 6.95 6.21 4.21
CA HIS A 15 7.39 5.55 2.97
C HIS A 15 6.23 4.85 2.27
N VAL A 16 5.38 4.16 3.04
CA VAL A 16 4.18 3.52 2.51
C VAL A 16 3.19 4.55 1.98
N ASN A 17 2.99 5.67 2.68
CA ASN A 17 2.05 6.71 2.25
C ASN A 17 2.50 7.38 0.94
N GLN A 18 3.81 7.50 0.70
CA GLN A 18 4.35 7.92 -0.60
C GLN A 18 3.99 6.90 -1.70
N ALA A 19 4.12 5.60 -1.43
CA ALA A 19 3.75 4.56 -2.39
C ALA A 19 2.24 4.58 -2.69
N ILE A 20 1.40 4.75 -1.66
CA ILE A 20 -0.05 4.87 -1.80
C ILE A 20 -0.41 6.07 -2.69
N ARG A 21 0.23 7.23 -2.48
CA ARG A 21 0.01 8.42 -3.33
C ARG A 21 0.35 8.15 -4.79
N ILE A 22 1.50 7.54 -5.07
CA ILE A 22 1.87 7.19 -6.45
C ILE A 22 0.80 6.27 -7.07
N ILE A 23 0.34 5.24 -6.37
CA ILE A 23 -0.71 4.35 -6.89
C ILE A 23 -2.03 5.10 -7.15
N ALA A 24 -2.36 6.04 -6.27
CA ALA A 24 -3.55 6.89 -6.31
C ALA A 24 -3.55 7.96 -7.39
N ASP A 25 -2.38 8.42 -7.81
CA ASP A 25 -2.24 9.44 -8.84
C ASP A 25 -2.22 8.85 -10.26
N HIS A 26 -2.20 7.52 -10.40
CA HIS A 26 -2.05 6.84 -11.69
C HIS A 26 -3.19 5.85 -11.97
N GLY A 27 -3.36 5.54 -13.26
CA GLY A 27 -4.30 4.53 -13.75
C GLY A 27 -5.72 4.74 -13.22
N ARG A 28 -6.27 3.74 -12.52
CA ARG A 28 -7.63 3.80 -11.96
C ARG A 28 -7.73 4.58 -10.66
N ARG A 29 -6.64 5.20 -10.22
CA ARG A 29 -6.56 6.05 -9.01
C ARG A 29 -6.98 5.33 -7.74
N PHE A 30 -6.54 4.07 -7.58
CA PHE A 30 -6.81 3.31 -6.36
C PHE A 30 -6.27 4.05 -5.14
N PHE A 31 -6.98 3.96 -4.02
CA PHE A 31 -6.67 4.72 -2.80
C PHE A 31 -6.88 6.24 -2.89
N PHE A 32 -7.55 6.74 -3.93
CA PHE A 32 -7.98 8.13 -3.99
C PHE A 32 -9.49 8.25 -4.23
N ASN A 33 -10.12 9.07 -3.41
CA ASN A 33 -11.51 9.44 -3.59
C ASN A 33 -11.63 10.87 -4.11
N GLN A 34 -12.16 11.00 -5.33
CA GLN A 34 -12.32 12.31 -5.99
C GLN A 34 -13.38 13.18 -5.32
N ALA A 35 -14.49 12.61 -4.84
CA ALA A 35 -15.55 13.40 -4.21
C ALA A 35 -15.10 14.04 -2.89
N GLN A 36 -14.28 13.34 -2.13
CA GLN A 36 -13.75 13.77 -0.83
C GLN A 36 -12.35 14.41 -0.93
N GLN A 37 -11.74 14.43 -2.13
CA GLN A 37 -10.36 14.86 -2.36
C GLN A 37 -9.38 14.22 -1.36
N ARG A 38 -9.51 12.91 -1.13
CA ARG A 38 -8.83 12.21 -0.04
C ARG A 38 -8.01 11.03 -0.57
N TYR A 39 -6.80 10.92 -0.05
CA TYR A 39 -5.97 9.73 -0.20
C TYR A 39 -6.16 8.79 1.00
N ALA A 40 -6.13 7.49 0.74
CA ALA A 40 -6.00 6.51 1.81
C ALA A 40 -4.60 6.63 2.42
N CYS A 41 -4.44 6.26 3.68
CA CYS A 41 -3.13 6.29 4.32
C CYS A 41 -2.98 5.27 5.44
N MET A 42 -1.72 4.93 5.73
CA MET A 42 -1.32 4.14 6.88
C MET A 42 -0.90 5.07 8.01
N GLN A 43 -1.37 4.76 9.22
CA GLN A 43 -1.03 5.48 10.44
C GLN A 43 -0.52 4.53 11.51
N VAL A 44 0.44 5.01 12.30
CA VAL A 44 0.97 4.31 13.47
C VAL A 44 0.57 5.11 14.70
N ASP A 45 -0.19 4.49 15.61
CA ASP A 45 -0.57 5.14 16.86
C ASP A 45 0.56 5.17 17.88
N GLU A 46 0.34 5.86 18.99
CA GLU A 46 1.31 5.99 20.10
C GLU A 46 1.69 4.63 20.72
N ARG A 47 0.84 3.62 20.58
CA ARG A 47 1.07 2.24 21.04
C ARG A 47 1.79 1.40 19.98
N GLY A 48 2.15 2.00 18.84
CA GLY A 48 2.82 1.35 17.73
C GLY A 48 1.94 0.38 16.93
N ARG A 49 0.61 0.49 17.03
CA ARG A 49 -0.36 -0.25 16.22
C ARG A 49 -0.57 0.43 14.89
N ILE A 50 -0.81 -0.38 13.86
CA ILE A 50 -0.87 0.08 12.48
C ILE A 50 -2.31 0.07 12.00
N TRP A 51 -2.74 1.19 11.46
CA TRP A 51 -4.10 1.46 11.02
C TRP A 51 -4.09 1.89 9.55
N PHE A 52 -5.14 1.52 8.82
CA PHE A 52 -5.39 2.01 7.48
C PHE A 52 -6.59 2.96 7.52
N ILE A 53 -6.47 4.16 6.97
CA ILE A 53 -7.58 5.08 6.77
C ILE A 53 -8.03 4.94 5.32
N ASP A 54 -9.27 4.51 5.13
CA ASP A 54 -9.87 4.34 3.82
C ASP A 54 -10.22 5.70 3.18
N ASP A 55 -9.93 5.87 1.90
CA ASP A 55 -10.16 7.11 1.15
C ASP A 55 -11.65 7.44 0.98
N TYR A 56 -12.49 6.43 0.72
CA TYR A 56 -13.91 6.63 0.49
C TYR A 56 -14.67 6.81 1.80
N SER A 57 -14.56 5.84 2.72
CA SER A 57 -15.35 5.85 3.95
C SER A 57 -14.74 6.72 5.06
N GLY A 58 -13.45 7.06 4.96
CA GLY A 58 -12.70 7.73 6.03
C GLY A 58 -12.51 6.88 7.28
N LYS A 59 -12.95 5.62 7.29
CA LYS A 59 -12.90 4.79 8.48
C LYS A 59 -11.46 4.36 8.77
N ARG A 60 -11.15 4.36 10.07
CA ARG A 60 -9.89 3.85 10.59
C ARG A 60 -10.00 2.34 10.82
N ILE A 61 -9.23 1.59 10.05
CA ILE A 61 -9.29 0.13 9.96
C ILE A 61 -8.08 -0.48 10.65
N TYR A 62 -8.34 -1.39 11.58
CA TYR A 62 -7.29 -2.12 12.28
C TYR A 62 -6.70 -3.21 11.37
N THR A 63 -5.40 -3.13 11.09
CA THR A 63 -4.78 -3.97 10.06
C THR A 63 -4.23 -5.30 10.59
N HIS A 64 -4.15 -5.50 11.90
CA HIS A 64 -3.58 -6.74 12.46
C HIS A 64 -4.60 -7.89 12.40
N PRO A 65 -4.13 -9.15 12.29
CA PRO A 65 -5.00 -10.32 12.40
C PRO A 65 -5.82 -10.29 13.70
N THR A 66 -7.10 -10.63 13.61
CA THR A 66 -7.98 -10.78 14.77
C THR A 66 -8.61 -12.17 14.75
N THR A 67 -8.93 -12.70 15.93
CA THR A 67 -9.50 -14.04 16.13
C THR A 67 -10.86 -14.24 15.46
N TRP A 68 -11.59 -13.15 15.17
CA TRP A 68 -12.91 -13.18 14.50
C TRP A 68 -12.85 -12.86 13.00
N GLY A 69 -11.74 -13.21 12.34
CA GLY A 69 -11.64 -13.16 10.88
C GLY A 69 -11.47 -11.76 10.28
N GLY A 70 -11.11 -10.76 11.09
CA GLY A 70 -10.65 -9.45 10.61
C GLY A 70 -11.57 -8.81 9.55
N ARG A 71 -12.87 -8.65 9.86
CA ARG A 71 -13.78 -7.91 8.98
C ARG A 71 -13.33 -6.45 8.93
N TRP A 72 -12.67 -6.05 7.85
CA TRP A 72 -12.26 -4.67 7.58
C TRP A 72 -13.50 -3.85 7.21
N ARG A 73 -14.36 -3.60 8.19
CA ARG A 73 -15.60 -2.82 7.99
C ARG A 73 -15.23 -1.41 7.54
N GLY A 74 -15.70 -1.02 6.36
CA GLY A 74 -15.37 0.28 5.76
C GLY A 74 -14.20 0.26 4.80
N PHE A 75 -13.61 -0.90 4.50
CA PHE A 75 -12.65 -1.01 3.41
C PHE A 75 -13.38 -1.01 2.08
N SER A 76 -13.00 -0.10 1.20
CA SER A 76 -13.74 0.18 -0.04
C SER A 76 -13.15 -0.49 -1.27
N HIS A 77 -12.02 -1.20 -1.12
CA HIS A 77 -11.27 -1.80 -2.23
C HIS A 77 -11.39 -3.32 -2.30
N GLY A 78 -10.93 -3.90 -3.41
CA GLY A 78 -10.91 -5.35 -3.63
C GLY A 78 -9.82 -6.11 -2.87
N GLY A 79 -9.89 -7.44 -2.91
CA GLY A 79 -9.00 -8.35 -2.17
C GLY A 79 -7.51 -8.13 -2.44
N THR A 80 -7.10 -7.94 -3.70
CA THR A 80 -5.69 -7.70 -4.05
C THR A 80 -5.11 -6.45 -3.38
N LEU A 81 -5.91 -5.39 -3.28
CA LEU A 81 -5.49 -4.15 -2.63
C LEU A 81 -5.48 -4.32 -1.10
N ARG A 82 -6.38 -5.13 -0.54
CA ARG A 82 -6.34 -5.50 0.88
C ARG A 82 -5.04 -6.25 1.22
N ASP A 83 -4.63 -7.18 0.37
CA ASP A 83 -3.39 -7.94 0.55
C ASP A 83 -2.17 -7.02 0.46
N LEU A 84 -2.18 -6.04 -0.46
CA LEU A 84 -1.13 -5.01 -0.53
C LEU A 84 -1.05 -4.19 0.77
N VAL A 85 -2.18 -3.76 1.34
CA VAL A 85 -2.19 -3.05 2.63
C VAL A 85 -1.66 -3.95 3.76
N CYS A 86 -1.94 -5.25 3.73
CA CYS A 86 -1.36 -6.21 4.69
C CYS A 86 0.16 -6.32 4.56
N LEU A 87 0.69 -6.34 3.33
CA LEU A 87 2.15 -6.33 3.08
C LEU A 87 2.78 -5.01 3.57
N PHE A 88 2.14 -3.87 3.32
CA PHE A 88 2.59 -2.59 3.86
C PHE A 88 2.62 -2.56 5.39
N ARG A 89 1.59 -3.09 6.06
CA ARG A 89 1.59 -3.28 7.51
C ARG A 89 2.79 -4.10 7.96
N ASP A 90 3.12 -5.18 7.26
CA ASP A 90 4.23 -6.05 7.64
C ASP A 90 5.58 -5.37 7.45
N TYR A 91 5.76 -4.55 6.39
CA TYR A 91 6.91 -3.65 6.26
C TYR A 91 6.99 -2.64 7.41
N ILE A 92 5.89 -1.95 7.74
CA ILE A 92 5.88 -1.00 8.85
C ILE A 92 6.26 -1.70 10.17
N ARG A 93 5.76 -2.92 10.38
CA ARG A 93 6.02 -3.69 11.61
C ARG A 93 7.47 -4.17 11.71
N THR A 94 8.04 -4.67 10.60
CA THR A 94 9.28 -5.47 10.62
C THR A 94 10.46 -4.83 9.90
N GLY A 95 10.23 -3.87 9.01
CA GLY A 95 11.21 -3.33 8.09
C GLY A 95 11.49 -4.22 6.86
N LYS A 96 10.88 -5.41 6.76
CA LYS A 96 11.05 -6.30 5.60
C LYS A 96 10.45 -5.65 4.35
N LYS A 97 11.30 -5.30 3.40
CA LYS A 97 10.92 -4.68 2.13
C LYS A 97 10.04 -5.60 1.28
N LEU A 98 9.15 -5.00 0.50
CA LEU A 98 8.28 -5.71 -0.44
C LEU A 98 9.01 -5.95 -1.76
N HIS A 99 8.69 -7.03 -2.45
CA HIS A 99 9.16 -7.22 -3.82
C HIS A 99 8.35 -6.32 -4.77
N PRO A 100 8.98 -5.62 -5.74
CA PRO A 100 8.28 -4.79 -6.74
C PRO A 100 7.17 -5.52 -7.51
N PHE A 101 7.20 -6.84 -7.61
CA PHE A 101 6.14 -7.67 -8.21
C PHE A 101 4.73 -7.39 -7.65
N TYR A 102 4.62 -6.97 -6.39
CA TYR A 102 3.33 -6.63 -5.79
C TYR A 102 2.72 -5.32 -6.34
N LEU A 103 3.46 -4.54 -7.13
CA LEU A 103 2.95 -3.38 -7.87
C LEU A 103 2.27 -3.85 -9.16
N GLY A 104 0.98 -4.18 -9.04
CA GLY A 104 0.16 -4.64 -10.14
C GLY A 104 0.69 -5.94 -10.78
N PRO A 105 0.52 -7.10 -10.11
CA PRO A 105 0.94 -8.38 -10.66
C PRO A 105 0.29 -8.63 -12.02
N GLU A 106 0.98 -9.39 -12.87
CA GLU A 106 0.51 -9.71 -14.22
C GLU A 106 -0.53 -10.83 -14.18
N ARG A 107 -1.48 -10.80 -15.12
CA ARG A 107 -2.41 -11.92 -15.29
C ARG A 107 -1.65 -13.09 -15.93
N ALA A 108 -2.10 -14.31 -15.65
CA ALA A 108 -1.46 -15.54 -16.12
C ALA A 108 -1.38 -15.66 -17.66
N ARG A 109 -2.17 -14.87 -18.40
CA ARG A 109 -2.05 -14.71 -19.84
C ARG A 109 -1.49 -13.32 -20.14
N LEU A 110 -0.39 -13.28 -20.90
CA LEU A 110 0.28 -12.04 -21.32
C LEU A 110 -0.63 -11.07 -22.11
N SER A 111 -1.71 -11.56 -22.70
CA SER A 111 -2.70 -10.77 -23.46
C SER A 111 -3.63 -9.92 -22.60
N ASP A 112 -3.73 -10.20 -21.29
CA ASP A 112 -4.85 -9.70 -20.48
C ASP A 112 -4.46 -8.51 -19.57
N GLY A 113 -3.21 -8.04 -19.66
CA GLY A 113 -2.70 -6.91 -18.86
C GLY A 113 -2.46 -7.24 -17.39
N ASN A 114 -2.35 -6.21 -16.55
CA ASN A 114 -2.14 -6.39 -15.10
C ASN A 114 -3.45 -6.65 -14.35
N ILE A 115 -3.37 -7.30 -13.18
CA ILE A 115 -4.53 -7.63 -12.35
C ILE A 115 -5.33 -6.37 -11.96
N TRP A 116 -4.65 -5.24 -11.81
CA TRP A 116 -5.25 -3.96 -11.44
C TRP A 116 -6.04 -3.31 -12.58
N GLY A 117 -5.82 -3.76 -13.82
CA GLY A 117 -6.43 -3.20 -15.03
C GLY A 117 -5.95 -1.78 -15.31
N TYR A 118 -4.71 -1.45 -14.96
CA TYR A 118 -4.08 -0.19 -15.35
C TYR A 118 -3.63 -0.29 -16.81
N GLU A 119 -3.68 0.81 -17.55
CA GLU A 119 -3.03 0.90 -18.85
C GLU A 119 -1.52 0.66 -18.72
N VAL A 120 -0.88 0.17 -19.79
CA VAL A 120 0.53 -0.23 -19.79
C VAL A 120 1.43 0.90 -19.29
N ASP A 121 1.27 2.11 -19.83
CA ASP A 121 2.09 3.27 -19.47
C ASP A 121 1.88 3.72 -18.02
N GLN A 122 0.63 3.65 -17.54
CA GLN A 122 0.27 3.99 -16.16
C GLN A 122 0.85 2.98 -15.18
N MET A 123 0.80 1.69 -15.52
CA MET A 123 1.40 0.63 -14.71
C MET A 123 2.92 0.73 -14.70
N ALA A 124 3.54 1.05 -15.85
CA ALA A 124 4.98 1.27 -15.96
C ALA A 124 5.43 2.46 -15.11
N ALA A 125 4.67 3.57 -15.11
CA ALA A 125 4.93 4.73 -14.26
C ALA A 125 4.87 4.37 -12.76
N VAL A 126 3.85 3.64 -12.33
CA VAL A 126 3.74 3.17 -10.95
C VAL A 126 4.90 2.26 -10.58
N ARG A 127 5.24 1.28 -11.42
CA ARG A 127 6.38 0.36 -11.17
C ARG A 127 7.68 1.15 -11.04
N ARG A 128 7.95 2.10 -11.94
CA ARG A 128 9.16 2.93 -11.91
C ARG A 128 9.23 3.82 -10.67
N LEU A 129 8.16 4.57 -10.37
CA LEU A 129 8.15 5.55 -9.28
C LEU A 129 8.07 4.88 -7.91
N ALA A 130 7.18 3.91 -7.73
CA ALA A 130 6.98 3.29 -6.42
C ALA A 130 8.12 2.34 -6.07
N SER A 131 8.70 1.59 -7.03
CA SER A 131 9.82 0.67 -6.73
C SER A 131 11.07 1.39 -6.22
N ALA A 132 11.27 2.66 -6.55
CA ALA A 132 12.36 3.48 -6.03
C ALA A 132 12.21 3.83 -4.53
N LEU A 133 11.03 3.61 -3.94
CA LEU A 133 10.78 3.95 -2.54
C LEU A 133 11.41 2.93 -1.56
N PRO A 134 11.77 3.35 -0.34
CA PRO A 134 12.41 2.47 0.66
C PRO A 134 11.57 1.26 1.11
N VAL A 135 10.26 1.27 0.83
CA VAL A 135 9.34 0.16 1.11
C VAL A 135 9.55 -1.03 0.18
N PHE A 136 10.11 -0.82 -1.01
CA PHE A 136 10.39 -1.89 -1.97
C PHE A 136 11.87 -2.28 -1.98
N ALA A 137 12.13 -3.55 -2.21
CA ALA A 137 13.46 -4.07 -2.47
C ALA A 137 13.93 -3.51 -3.82
N GLN A 138 15.12 -2.93 -3.83
CA GLN A 138 15.80 -2.58 -5.08
C GLN A 138 16.25 -3.90 -5.69
N ILE A 139 15.64 -4.27 -6.82
CA ILE A 139 16.17 -5.35 -7.64
C ILE A 139 17.26 -4.66 -8.46
N GLU A 140 18.52 -4.90 -8.10
CA GLU A 140 19.61 -4.57 -9.02
C GLU A 140 19.30 -5.29 -10.33
N ALA A 141 19.14 -4.53 -11.41
CA ALA A 141 19.00 -5.11 -12.73
C ALA A 141 20.25 -5.97 -12.95
N ALA A 142 20.06 -7.29 -13.10
CA ALA A 142 21.11 -8.14 -13.60
C ALA A 142 21.51 -7.58 -14.97
N ALA A 143 22.74 -7.07 -15.03
CA ALA A 143 23.37 -6.55 -16.23
C ALA A 143 23.58 -7.66 -17.27
#